data_AF-A0A5C4SMS3-F1
#
_entry.id   AF-A0A5C4SMS3-F1
#
_cell.length_a   1.000
_cell.length_b   1.000
_cell.length_c   1.000
_cell.angle_alpha   90.00
_cell.angle_beta   90.00
_cell.angle_gamma   90.00
#
_symmetry.space_group_name_H-M   'P 1'
#
loop_
_entity.id
_entity.type
_entity.pdbx_description
1 polymer ?
#
loop_
_entity_poly.entity_id
_entity_poly.type
_entity_poly.pdbx_seq_one_letter_code
_entity_poly.pdbx_strand_id
1 'polypeptide(L)'
;MNLKSIRGDYRIVGTNQNDTGNTYTGTLNLDTDAHNRVVATWLINNTQTQTGIGFYKDNILVINFQYLGENNTIYKGVVVYKCLTKNFLDGFWYEDLGDPNYLGSERCFKINELKNMLN
;
A
#
# COMPACT_ATOMS: atom_id res chain seq x y z
N MET A 1 8.62 -12.42 10.16
CA MET A 1 9.31 -11.87 8.95
C MET A 1 10.22 -10.74 9.39
N ASN A 2 11.01 -10.16 8.49
CA ASN A 2 11.75 -8.93 8.76
C ASN A 2 11.48 -7.88 7.68
N LEU A 3 11.81 -6.63 7.97
CA LEU A 3 11.61 -5.52 7.04
C LEU A 3 12.27 -5.77 5.66
N LYS A 4 13.48 -6.32 5.63
CA LYS A 4 14.16 -6.64 4.36
C LYS A 4 13.39 -7.65 3.52
N SER A 5 12.72 -8.62 4.14
CA SER A 5 11.99 -9.69 3.44
C SER A 5 10.71 -9.20 2.76
N ILE A 6 10.12 -8.10 3.24
CA ILE A 6 8.88 -7.52 2.69
C ILE A 6 9.15 -6.38 1.68
N ARG A 7 10.40 -5.99 1.44
CA ARG A 7 10.76 -5.03 0.37
C ARG A 7 10.48 -5.61 -1.02
N GLY A 8 10.21 -4.76 -1.99
CA GLY A 8 9.99 -5.08 -3.40
C GLY A 8 8.63 -4.65 -3.92
N ASP A 9 8.30 -5.10 -5.11
CA ASP A 9 7.08 -4.72 -5.83
C ASP A 9 5.93 -5.69 -5.59
N TYR A 10 4.74 -5.13 -5.49
CA TYR A 10 3.49 -5.84 -5.25
C TYR A 10 2.45 -5.40 -6.27
N ARG A 11 1.59 -6.34 -6.65
CA ARG A 11 0.28 -6.05 -7.22
C ARG A 11 -0.70 -5.88 -6.07
N ILE A 12 -1.54 -4.86 -6.14
CA ILE A 12 -2.55 -4.59 -5.11
C ILE A 12 -3.96 -4.67 -5.69
N VAL A 13 -4.88 -5.14 -4.85
CA VAL A 13 -6.32 -5.09 -5.08
C VAL A 13 -6.95 -4.60 -3.79
N GLY A 14 -7.79 -3.58 -3.89
CA GLY A 14 -8.42 -2.99 -2.72
C GLY A 14 -9.84 -2.50 -2.99
N THR A 15 -10.46 -1.98 -1.95
CA THR A 15 -11.79 -1.34 -1.98
C THR A 15 -11.71 0.03 -1.35
N ASN A 16 -12.50 0.97 -1.86
CA ASN A 16 -12.52 2.35 -1.36
C ASN A 16 -13.19 2.45 0.02
N GLN A 17 -12.82 3.50 0.76
CA GLN A 17 -13.41 3.87 2.05
C GLN A 17 -14.83 4.45 1.89
N ASN A 18 -15.78 3.61 1.46
CA ASN A 18 -17.19 3.95 1.33
C ASN A 18 -18.06 2.67 1.24
N ASP A 19 -19.37 2.84 1.13
CA ASP A 19 -20.37 1.78 1.06
C ASP A 19 -20.52 1.12 -0.32
N THR A 20 -19.86 1.67 -1.35
CA THR A 20 -20.07 1.24 -2.74
C THR A 20 -19.46 -0.12 -3.05
N GLY A 21 -18.48 -0.56 -2.27
CA GLY A 21 -17.69 -1.75 -2.55
C GLY A 21 -16.82 -1.65 -3.81
N ASN A 22 -16.68 -0.44 -4.37
CA ASN A 22 -15.88 -0.20 -5.57
C ASN A 22 -14.43 -0.63 -5.34
N THR A 23 -13.94 -1.50 -6.23
CA THR A 23 -12.58 -2.02 -6.17
C THR A 23 -11.63 -1.17 -6.98
N TYR A 24 -10.37 -1.10 -6.56
CA TYR A 24 -9.27 -0.58 -7.35
C TYR A 24 -8.15 -1.61 -7.48
N THR A 25 -7.27 -1.40 -8.47
CA THR A 25 -6.05 -2.18 -8.62
C THR A 25 -4.86 -1.26 -8.77
N GLY A 26 -3.65 -1.77 -8.53
CA GLY A 26 -2.46 -0.97 -8.69
C GLY A 26 -1.19 -1.72 -8.43
N THR A 27 -0.11 -0.96 -8.26
CA THR A 27 1.17 -1.46 -7.77
C THR A 27 1.56 -0.74 -6.49
N LEU A 28 2.33 -1.44 -5.66
CA LEU A 28 2.98 -0.92 -4.46
C LEU A 28 4.45 -1.33 -4.49
N ASN A 29 5.34 -0.36 -4.42
CA ASN A 29 6.76 -0.59 -4.15
C ASN A 29 7.04 -0.31 -2.67
N LEU A 30 7.66 -1.26 -1.99
CA LEU A 30 8.15 -1.11 -0.62
C LEU A 30 9.68 -1.11 -0.60
N ASP A 31 10.27 -0.04 -0.08
CA ASP A 31 11.70 0.08 0.15
C ASP A 31 12.02 0.64 1.55
N THR A 32 13.30 0.90 1.82
CA THR A 32 13.77 1.50 3.06
C THR A 32 14.73 2.64 2.80
N ASP A 33 14.62 3.70 3.59
CA ASP A 33 15.59 4.79 3.57
C ASP A 33 16.86 4.47 4.39
N ALA A 34 17.78 5.42 4.46
CA ALA A 34 19.04 5.30 5.22
C ALA A 34 18.85 5.03 6.74
N HIS A 35 17.65 5.27 7.29
CA HIS A 35 17.30 5.06 8.69
C HIS A 35 16.48 3.78 8.91
N ASN A 36 16.34 2.92 7.89
CA ASN A 36 15.46 1.74 7.90
C ASN A 36 13.97 2.09 8.12
N ARG A 37 13.54 3.32 7.80
CA ARG A 37 12.10 3.64 7.71
C ARG A 37 11.57 3.07 6.40
N VAL A 38 10.33 2.61 6.42
CA VAL A 38 9.67 2.14 5.20
C VAL A 38 9.39 3.34 4.32
N VAL A 39 9.73 3.23 3.04
CA VAL A 39 9.33 4.15 1.98
C VAL A 39 8.41 3.37 1.05
N ALA A 40 7.21 3.90 0.81
CA ALA A 40 6.22 3.26 -0.02
C ALA A 40 5.78 4.18 -1.16
N THR A 41 5.62 3.61 -2.35
CA THR A 41 5.08 4.29 -3.51
C THR A 41 3.98 3.44 -4.13
N TRP A 42 2.80 4.02 -4.29
CA TRP A 42 1.67 3.39 -4.96
C TRP A 42 1.44 4.01 -6.33
N LEU A 43 0.95 3.19 -7.26
CA LEU A 43 0.30 3.63 -8.48
C LEU A 43 -1.08 2.98 -8.55
N ILE A 44 -2.13 3.75 -8.28
CA ILE A 44 -3.52 3.30 -8.27
C ILE A 44 -4.15 3.55 -9.65
N ASN A 45 -4.80 2.51 -10.18
CA ASN A 45 -5.50 2.52 -11.48
C ASN A 45 -4.67 3.09 -12.65
N ASN A 46 -3.33 2.97 -12.58
CA ASN A 46 -2.36 3.51 -13.55
C ASN A 46 -2.38 5.04 -13.73
N THR A 47 -3.03 5.79 -12.83
CA THR A 47 -3.21 7.24 -12.98
C THR A 47 -2.78 8.01 -11.74
N GLN A 48 -3.02 7.47 -10.55
CA GLN A 48 -2.80 8.19 -9.30
C GLN A 48 -1.57 7.66 -8.56
N THR A 49 -0.56 8.50 -8.44
CA THR A 49 0.63 8.22 -7.63
C THR A 49 0.40 8.63 -6.19
N GLN A 50 0.74 7.74 -5.25
CA GLN A 50 0.75 8.04 -3.82
C GLN A 50 2.11 7.70 -3.23
N THR A 51 2.50 8.38 -2.15
CA THR A 51 3.77 8.15 -1.46
C THR A 51 3.54 8.06 0.04
N GLY A 52 4.39 7.33 0.74
CA GLY A 52 4.25 7.18 2.18
C GLY A 52 5.53 6.81 2.90
N ILE A 53 5.55 7.13 4.19
CA ILE A 53 6.63 6.79 5.12
C ILE A 53 6.04 6.03 6.29
N GLY A 54 6.71 4.95 6.69
CA GLY A 54 6.18 4.03 7.67
C GLY A 54 7.22 3.30 8.49
N PHE A 55 6.74 2.36 9.29
CA PHE A 55 7.57 1.49 10.11
C PHE A 55 6.98 0.08 10.13
N TYR A 56 7.83 -0.90 10.44
CA TYR A 56 7.46 -2.30 10.52
C TYR A 56 7.82 -2.84 11.91
N LYS A 57 6.87 -3.51 12.55
CA LYS A 57 7.08 -4.18 13.84
C LYS A 57 6.09 -5.33 13.99
N ASP A 58 6.54 -6.48 14.50
CA ASP A 58 5.68 -7.63 14.85
C ASP A 58 4.77 -8.12 13.72
N ASN A 59 5.29 -8.12 12.48
CA ASN A 59 4.54 -8.42 11.25
C ASN A 59 3.40 -7.45 10.92
N ILE A 60 3.39 -6.29 11.57
CA ILE A 60 2.52 -5.17 11.24
C ILE A 60 3.36 -4.11 10.54
N LEU A 61 2.88 -3.67 9.38
CA LEU A 61 3.42 -2.56 8.62
C LEU A 61 2.43 -1.41 8.71
N VAL A 62 2.88 -0.25 9.19
CA VAL A 62 2.07 0.97 9.26
C VAL A 62 2.72 2.04 8.39
N ILE A 63 1.96 2.63 7.48
CA ILE A 63 2.47 3.68 6.58
C ILE A 63 1.51 4.85 6.58
N ASN A 64 2.05 6.04 6.85
CA ASN A 64 1.34 7.29 6.60
C ASN A 64 1.54 7.63 5.12
N PHE A 65 0.45 7.74 4.37
CA PHE A 65 0.50 8.03 2.95
C PHE A 65 -0.10 9.41 2.64
N GLN A 66 0.24 9.92 1.47
CA GLN A 66 -0.35 11.12 0.90
C GLN A 66 -0.39 11.03 -0.62
N TYR A 67 -1.31 11.77 -1.23
CA TYR A 67 -1.40 11.94 -2.68
C TYR A 67 -2.02 13.29 -3.06
N LEU A 68 -1.77 13.72 -4.29
CA LEU A 68 -2.40 14.91 -4.86
C LEU A 68 -3.68 14.49 -5.58
N GLY A 69 -4.82 14.99 -5.12
CA GLY A 69 -6.10 14.77 -5.80
C GLY A 69 -6.30 15.71 -6.99
N GLU A 70 -7.32 15.43 -7.79
CA GLU A 70 -7.62 16.17 -9.03
C GLU A 70 -7.93 17.65 -8.80
N ASN A 71 -8.39 18.00 -7.60
CA ASN A 71 -8.65 19.37 -7.16
C ASN A 71 -7.39 20.10 -6.63
N ASN A 72 -6.19 19.59 -6.92
CA ASN A 72 -4.92 20.08 -6.39
C ASN A 72 -4.81 20.12 -4.85
N THR A 73 -5.64 19.33 -4.16
CA THR A 73 -5.57 19.19 -2.70
C THR A 73 -4.73 17.96 -2.35
N ILE A 74 -3.90 18.07 -1.30
CA ILE A 74 -3.16 16.95 -0.75
C ILE A 74 -4.05 16.21 0.23
N TYR A 75 -4.31 14.94 -0.06
CA TYR A 75 -5.02 14.02 0.81
C TYR A 75 -4.00 13.17 1.55
N LYS A 76 -4.36 12.75 2.77
CA LYS A 76 -3.50 12.01 3.68
C LYS A 76 -4.28 10.91 4.36
N GLY A 77 -3.56 9.90 4.79
CA GLY A 77 -4.15 8.80 5.52
C GLY A 77 -3.12 7.85 6.08
N VAL A 78 -3.62 6.76 6.65
CA VAL A 78 -2.81 5.70 7.22
C VAL A 78 -3.28 4.37 6.66
N VAL A 79 -2.33 3.55 6.23
CA VAL A 79 -2.57 2.15 5.90
C VAL A 79 -1.85 1.24 6.89
N VAL A 80 -2.53 0.17 7.27
CA VAL A 80 -2.01 -0.87 8.15
C VAL A 80 -2.10 -2.20 7.41
N TYR A 81 -0.98 -2.91 7.31
CA TYR A 81 -0.94 -4.27 6.80
C TYR A 81 -0.51 -5.25 7.88
N LYS A 82 -1.22 -6.37 7.95
CA LYS A 82 -0.71 -7.61 8.51
C LYS A 82 0.08 -8.34 7.44
N CYS A 83 1.40 -8.41 7.60
CA CYS A 83 2.25 -9.21 6.75
C CYS A 83 2.06 -10.69 7.11
N LEU A 84 1.28 -11.42 6.30
CA LEU A 84 0.99 -12.84 6.55
C LEU A 84 2.11 -13.74 6.06
N THR A 85 2.68 -13.40 4.90
CA THR A 85 3.91 -14.01 4.38
C THR A 85 4.79 -12.93 3.73
N LYS A 86 6.04 -13.27 3.38
CA LYS A 86 6.93 -12.35 2.65
C LYS A 86 6.37 -11.92 1.28
N ASN A 87 5.34 -12.62 0.78
CA ASN A 87 4.74 -12.42 -0.52
C ASN A 87 3.27 -11.97 -0.46
N PHE A 88 2.68 -11.91 0.74
CA PHE A 88 1.25 -11.63 0.91
C PHE A 88 1.00 -10.75 2.14
N LEU A 89 0.44 -9.58 1.89
CA LEU A 89 0.06 -8.59 2.89
C LEU A 89 -1.44 -8.39 2.82
N ASP A 90 -2.09 -8.34 3.97
CA ASP A 90 -3.53 -8.12 4.11
C ASP A 90 -3.73 -6.90 4.99
N GLY A 91 -4.39 -5.87 4.46
CA GLY A 91 -4.43 -4.56 5.10
C GLY A 91 -5.72 -3.80 4.89
N PHE A 92 -5.78 -2.68 5.60
CA PHE A 92 -6.88 -1.72 5.56
C PHE A 92 -6.32 -0.32 5.75
N TRP A 93 -7.06 0.68 5.28
CA TRP A 93 -6.62 2.07 5.32
C TRP A 93 -7.76 3.04 5.60
N TYR A 94 -7.36 4.21 6.05
CA TYR A 94 -8.21 5.34 6.35
C TYR A 94 -7.59 6.60 5.78
N GLU A 95 -8.34 7.35 4.98
CA GLU A 95 -8.03 8.69 4.51
C GLU A 95 -8.77 9.72 5.36
N ASP A 96 -8.08 10.80 5.72
CA ASP A 96 -8.54 11.82 6.67
C ASP A 96 -9.89 12.47 6.30
N LEU A 97 -10.20 12.56 4.99
CA LEU A 97 -11.41 13.18 4.46
C LEU A 97 -12.40 12.16 3.87
N GLY A 98 -12.10 10.85 3.97
CA GLY A 98 -12.99 9.78 3.54
C GLY A 98 -14.21 9.62 4.44
N ASP A 99 -15.14 8.73 4.07
CA ASP A 99 -16.31 8.45 4.90
C ASP A 99 -15.87 7.76 6.21
N PRO A 100 -16.09 8.38 7.38
CA PRO A 100 -15.58 7.86 8.66
C PRO A 100 -16.27 6.57 9.12
N ASN A 101 -17.38 6.16 8.49
CA ASN A 101 -18.09 4.93 8.83
C ASN A 101 -17.45 3.68 8.21
N TYR A 102 -16.50 3.86 7.29
CA TYR A 102 -15.91 2.78 6.52
C TYR A 102 -14.39 2.80 6.60
N LEU A 103 -13.79 1.67 6.23
CA LEU A 103 -12.36 1.53 5.99
C LEU A 103 -12.18 1.04 4.56
N GLY A 104 -11.15 1.54 3.88
CA GLY A 104 -10.67 0.88 2.68
C GLY A 104 -9.98 -0.43 3.05
N SER A 105 -10.00 -1.40 2.14
CA SER A 105 -9.23 -2.65 2.29
C SER A 105 -8.21 -2.78 1.16
N GLU A 106 -7.11 -3.48 1.42
CA GLU A 106 -6.08 -3.73 0.41
C GLU A 106 -5.35 -5.04 0.66
N ARG A 107 -5.17 -5.83 -0.40
CA ARG A 107 -4.31 -7.01 -0.40
C ARG A 107 -3.17 -6.84 -1.37
N CYS A 108 -1.96 -7.13 -0.93
CA CYS A 108 -0.74 -7.01 -1.74
C CYS A 108 -0.14 -8.38 -2.02
N PHE A 109 0.12 -8.67 -3.30
CA PHE A 109 0.74 -9.90 -3.78
C PHE A 109 2.08 -9.58 -4.42
N LYS A 110 3.16 -10.11 -3.86
CA LYS A 110 4.52 -9.80 -4.32
C LYS A 110 4.74 -10.30 -5.73
N ILE A 111 5.35 -9.46 -6.55
CA ILE A 111 5.75 -9.78 -7.91
C ILE A 111 7.07 -10.55 -7.80
N ASN A 112 7.01 -11.87 -8.00
CA ASN A 112 8.23 -12.68 -8.07
C ASN A 112 8.78 -12.59 -9.51
N GLU A 113 10.03 -12.17 -9.67
CA GLU A 113 10.73 -12.04 -10.96
C GLU A 113 10.89 -13.37 -11.73
N LEU A 114 10.54 -14.51 -11.11
CA LEU A 114 10.58 -15.85 -11.73
C LEU A 114 9.68 -16.02 -12.96
N LYS A 115 8.79 -15.06 -13.27
CA LYS A 115 8.00 -15.06 -14.52
C LYS A 115 8.68 -14.40 -15.71
N ASN A 116 9.78 -13.67 -15.53
CA ASN A 116 10.47 -12.95 -16.61
C ASN A 116 11.66 -13.71 -17.23
N MET A 117 11.95 -14.95 -16.79
CA MET A 117 13.03 -15.78 -17.37
C MET A 117 12.53 -16.94 -18.25
N LEU A 118 11.28 -16.89 -18.73
CA LEU A 118 10.69 -17.95 -19.57
C LEU A 118 10.14 -17.43 -20.92
N ASN A 119 10.70 -16.34 -21.43
CA ASN A 119 10.49 -15.90 -22.82
C ASN A 119 11.80 -15.91 -23.58
#